data_AF-A0A5B8BTB7-F1
#
_entry.id   AF-A0A5B8BTB7-F1
#
_cell.length_a   1.000
_cell.length_b   1.000
_cell.length_c   1.000
_cell.angle_alpha   90.00
_cell.angle_beta   90.00
_cell.angle_gamma   90.00
#
_symmetry.space_group_name_H-M   'P 1'
#
loop_
_entity.id
_entity.type
_entity.pdbx_description
1 polymer ?
#
loop_
_entity_poly.entity_id
_entity_poly.type
_entity_poly.pdbx_seq_one_letter_code
_entity_poly.pdbx_strand_id
1 'polypeptide(L)'
;MSWPRVHAVLLCGALALSSHALAAEEPAPRLSEMIPVAECWNVGGLSAEAVRTSVTVAFSLDRAGKLVDGSLEMVEWDGADVAAAEEAYKAARRAILICGRQGFALPAEQYEAWRNIRLTFDPRNMVVS
;
A
#
# COMPACT_ATOMS: atom_id res chain seq x y z
N MET A 1 64.67 -2.56 -36.73
CA MET A 1 63.96 -2.88 -37.99
C MET A 1 63.86 -4.39 -38.11
N SER A 2 62.76 -4.98 -37.63
CA SER A 2 62.28 -6.32 -38.01
C SER A 2 61.17 -6.75 -37.04
N TRP A 3 59.93 -6.71 -37.52
CA TRP A 3 58.80 -7.40 -36.93
C TRP A 3 58.58 -8.67 -37.74
N PRO A 4 58.34 -9.84 -37.12
CA PRO A 4 57.60 -10.89 -37.78
C PRO A 4 56.17 -10.94 -37.22
N ARG A 5 55.24 -10.77 -38.14
CA ARG A 5 53.82 -11.09 -38.00
C ARG A 5 53.68 -12.61 -38.03
N VAL A 6 52.98 -13.20 -37.07
CA VAL A 6 52.27 -14.46 -37.28
C VAL A 6 50.87 -14.35 -36.70
N HIS A 7 49.90 -14.52 -37.60
CA HIS A 7 48.47 -14.58 -37.34
C HIS A 7 48.13 -15.81 -36.48
N ALA A 8 47.40 -15.60 -35.38
CA ALA A 8 46.68 -16.67 -34.71
C ALA A 8 45.18 -16.48 -34.99
N VAL A 9 44.62 -17.50 -35.62
CA VAL A 9 43.23 -17.65 -36.06
C VAL A 9 42.32 -17.94 -34.86
N LEU A 10 41.11 -17.38 -34.93
CA LEU A 10 39.85 -17.74 -34.27
C LEU A 10 39.83 -19.02 -33.42
N LEU A 11 39.28 -18.92 -32.20
CA LEU A 11 38.37 -19.92 -31.66
C LEU A 11 37.32 -19.26 -30.75
N CYS A 12 36.07 -19.53 -31.12
CA CYS A 12 34.83 -19.19 -30.45
C CYS A 12 34.69 -20.00 -29.16
N GLY A 13 34.19 -19.38 -28.09
CA GLY A 13 33.91 -20.05 -26.81
C GLY A 13 32.96 -19.23 -25.95
N ALA A 14 31.68 -19.23 -26.34
CA ALA A 14 30.57 -18.80 -25.50
C ALA A 14 30.30 -19.83 -24.38
N LEU A 15 29.51 -19.40 -23.38
CA LEU A 15 28.82 -20.17 -22.31
C LEU A 15 29.61 -20.24 -20.97
N ALA A 16 29.11 -19.81 -19.81
CA ALA A 16 27.73 -19.73 -19.36
C ALA A 16 27.43 -18.40 -18.62
N LEU A 17 26.39 -17.70 -19.09
CA LEU A 17 25.62 -16.81 -18.22
C LEU A 17 24.88 -17.69 -17.23
N SER A 18 25.17 -17.56 -15.94
CA SER A 18 24.27 -18.09 -14.92
C SER A 18 22.97 -17.30 -14.97
N SER A 19 21.98 -17.90 -15.64
CA SER A 19 20.57 -17.58 -15.53
C SER A 19 20.13 -17.69 -14.06
N HIS A 20 20.24 -16.61 -13.31
CA HIS A 20 19.21 -16.35 -12.32
C HIS A 20 18.21 -15.46 -13.02
N ALA A 21 17.16 -16.10 -13.54
CA ALA A 21 15.88 -15.45 -13.72
C ALA A 21 15.47 -14.91 -12.34
N LEU A 22 15.91 -13.70 -12.01
CA LEU A 22 15.12 -12.84 -11.18
C LEU A 22 13.97 -12.44 -12.11
N ALA A 23 12.93 -13.27 -12.13
CA ALA A 23 11.61 -12.75 -12.41
C ALA A 23 11.51 -11.51 -11.53
N ALA A 24 11.58 -10.33 -12.15
CA ALA A 24 11.19 -9.12 -11.48
C ALA A 24 9.78 -9.44 -10.99
N GLU A 25 9.66 -9.62 -9.68
CA GLU A 25 8.43 -9.39 -8.97
C GLU A 25 8.12 -7.93 -9.31
N GLU A 26 7.41 -7.72 -10.42
CA GLU A 26 6.82 -6.43 -10.76
C GLU A 26 6.14 -5.99 -9.46
N PRO A 27 6.52 -4.83 -8.88
CA PRO A 27 5.93 -4.43 -7.61
C PRO A 27 4.44 -4.23 -7.89
N ALA A 28 3.65 -5.23 -7.51
CA ALA A 28 2.21 -5.05 -7.43
C ALA A 28 2.01 -3.81 -6.56
N PRO A 29 1.09 -2.92 -6.95
CA PRO A 29 0.79 -1.76 -6.12
C PRO A 29 0.55 -2.26 -4.69
N ARG A 30 1.19 -1.61 -3.71
CA ARG A 30 0.96 -2.00 -2.32
C ARG A 30 -0.54 -1.92 -2.07
N LEU A 31 -1.10 -2.86 -1.31
CA LEU A 31 -2.55 -2.97 -1.09
C LEU A 31 -3.21 -1.61 -0.82
N SER A 32 -2.49 -0.78 -0.11
CA SER A 32 -2.84 0.57 0.22
C SER A 32 -3.04 1.51 -0.97
N GLU A 33 -2.20 1.43 -2.00
CA GLU A 33 -2.36 2.17 -3.25
C GLU A 33 -3.66 1.78 -3.97
N MET A 34 -4.16 0.56 -3.72
CA MET A 34 -5.42 0.06 -4.29
C MET A 34 -6.66 0.44 -3.46
N ILE A 35 -6.49 1.14 -2.33
CA ILE A 35 -7.58 1.55 -1.44
C ILE A 35 -7.59 3.08 -1.39
N PRO A 36 -8.16 3.75 -2.41
CA PRO A 36 -8.07 5.20 -2.57
C PRO A 36 -9.04 5.93 -1.63
N VAL A 37 -8.86 5.80 -0.33
CA VAL A 37 -9.72 6.47 0.68
C VAL A 37 -9.29 7.89 0.98
N ALA A 38 -8.12 8.30 0.49
CA ALA A 38 -7.57 9.64 0.68
C ALA A 38 -8.52 10.74 0.17
N GLU A 39 -9.12 10.54 -1.01
CA GLU A 39 -10.07 11.48 -1.60
C GLU A 39 -11.37 11.61 -0.79
N CYS A 40 -11.74 10.58 -0.03
CA CYS A 40 -12.92 10.58 0.83
C CYS A 40 -12.63 11.14 2.23
N TRP A 41 -11.37 11.36 2.60
CA TRP A 41 -11.01 11.82 3.94
C TRP A 41 -10.97 13.35 4.02
N ASN A 42 -12.09 13.93 4.46
CA ASN A 42 -12.17 15.35 4.73
C ASN A 42 -11.71 15.68 6.16
N VAL A 43 -10.55 16.35 6.26
CA VAL A 43 -9.91 16.84 7.49
C VAL A 43 -10.29 18.28 7.86
N GLY A 44 -10.95 19.03 6.97
CA GLY A 44 -11.25 20.45 7.17
C GLY A 44 -12.26 20.76 8.28
N GLY A 45 -12.94 19.73 8.80
CA GLY A 45 -13.83 19.85 9.95
C GLY A 45 -13.22 19.38 11.27
N LEU A 46 -11.94 19.01 11.28
CA LEU A 46 -11.27 18.48 12.47
C LEU A 46 -10.75 19.60 13.39
N SER A 47 -10.73 19.33 14.69
CA SER A 47 -10.00 20.15 15.67
C SER A 47 -8.50 20.22 15.35
N ALA A 48 -7.82 21.22 15.89
CA ALA A 48 -6.39 21.41 15.64
C ALA A 48 -5.59 20.19 16.15
N GLU A 49 -6.00 19.63 17.28
CA GLU A 49 -5.44 18.43 17.90
C GLU A 49 -5.66 17.20 17.00
N ALA A 50 -6.86 17.03 16.45
CA ALA A 50 -7.18 15.92 15.55
C ALA A 50 -6.40 16.00 14.23
N VAL A 51 -6.15 17.19 13.68
CA VAL A 51 -5.30 17.37 12.49
C VAL A 51 -3.82 17.02 12.77
N ARG A 52 -3.40 16.94 14.03
CA ARG A 52 -2.04 16.48 14.43
C ARG A 52 -2.00 15.01 14.84
N THR A 53 -3.11 14.31 14.76
CA THR A 53 -3.25 12.93 15.23
C THR A 53 -3.34 11.99 14.05
N SER A 54 -2.55 10.92 14.06
CA SER A 54 -2.70 9.81 13.12
C SER A 54 -3.47 8.65 13.78
N VAL A 55 -4.25 7.92 12.97
CA VAL A 55 -5.02 6.75 13.43
C VAL A 55 -4.84 5.60 12.46
N THR A 56 -4.60 4.40 12.98
CA THR A 56 -4.61 3.16 12.18
C THR A 56 -5.94 2.45 12.38
N VAL A 57 -6.65 2.24 11.27
CA VAL A 57 -7.94 1.57 11.24
C VAL A 57 -7.77 0.19 10.63
N ALA A 58 -8.20 -0.84 11.35
CA ALA A 58 -8.31 -2.19 10.82
C ALA A 58 -9.73 -2.46 10.32
N PHE A 59 -9.83 -3.24 9.24
CA PHE A 59 -11.10 -3.72 8.72
C PHE A 59 -10.92 -4.94 7.82
N SER A 60 -12.03 -5.62 7.54
CA SER A 60 -12.06 -6.77 6.64
C SER A 60 -12.88 -6.49 5.40
N LEU A 61 -12.46 -7.08 4.28
CA LEU A 61 -13.19 -7.08 3.02
C LEU A 61 -13.64 -8.50 2.66
N ASP A 62 -14.80 -8.62 2.03
CA ASP A 62 -15.23 -9.85 1.39
C ASP A 62 -14.52 -10.06 0.04
N ARG A 63 -14.78 -11.20 -0.62
CA ARG A 63 -14.18 -11.51 -1.93
C ARG A 63 -14.57 -10.55 -3.06
N ALA A 64 -15.62 -9.75 -2.87
CA ALA A 64 -16.03 -8.70 -3.80
C ALA A 64 -15.37 -7.34 -3.48
N GLY A 65 -14.44 -7.30 -2.51
CA GLY A 65 -13.78 -6.08 -2.07
C GLY A 65 -14.70 -5.17 -1.26
N LYS A 66 -15.86 -5.65 -0.80
CA LYS A 66 -16.79 -4.88 0.02
C LYS A 66 -16.46 -5.01 1.50
N LEU A 67 -16.71 -3.95 2.24
CA LEU A 67 -16.50 -3.93 3.67
C LEU A 67 -17.40 -4.97 4.36
N VAL A 68 -16.81 -5.80 5.22
CA VAL A 68 -17.56 -6.69 6.12
C VAL A 68 -18.17 -5.85 7.23
N ASP A 69 -19.48 -5.96 7.42
CA ASP A 69 -20.21 -5.20 8.43
C ASP A 69 -19.63 -5.42 9.83
N GLY A 70 -19.44 -4.30 10.55
CA GLY A 70 -18.91 -4.31 11.91
C GLY A 70 -17.41 -4.60 12.04
N SER A 71 -16.67 -4.76 10.93
CA SER A 71 -15.22 -5.02 10.99
C SER A 71 -14.33 -3.80 11.25
N LEU A 72 -14.87 -2.59 11.15
CA LEU A 72 -14.11 -1.35 11.32
C LEU A 72 -13.75 -1.10 12.79
N GLU A 73 -12.46 -1.02 13.07
CA GLU A 73 -11.93 -0.73 14.40
C GLU A 73 -10.68 0.16 14.35
N MET A 74 -10.54 1.08 15.32
CA MET A 74 -9.29 1.79 15.54
C MET A 74 -8.36 0.88 16.36
N VAL A 75 -7.19 0.55 15.81
CA VAL A 75 -6.24 -0.37 16.46
C VAL A 75 -5.01 0.34 17.02
N GLU A 76 -4.71 1.55 16.52
CA GLU A 76 -3.56 2.35 16.95
C GLU A 76 -3.85 3.83 16.69
N TRP A 77 -3.23 4.71 17.47
CA TRP A 77 -3.22 6.15 17.23
C TRP A 77 -1.95 6.77 17.80
N ASP A 78 -1.50 7.86 17.18
CA ASP A 78 -0.40 8.71 17.66
C ASP A 78 -0.87 10.17 17.62
N GLY A 79 -0.91 10.81 18.79
CA GLY A 79 -1.44 12.16 18.93
C GLY A 79 -1.45 12.65 20.38
N ALA A 80 -2.11 13.80 20.60
CA ALA A 80 -2.10 14.48 21.90
C ALA A 80 -3.01 13.81 22.95
N ASP A 81 -4.23 13.43 22.58
CA ASP A 81 -5.21 12.83 23.50
C ASP A 81 -6.23 11.93 22.78
N VAL A 82 -6.98 11.18 23.59
CA VAL A 82 -7.99 10.22 23.11
C VAL A 82 -9.16 10.91 22.39
N ALA A 83 -9.51 12.14 22.76
CA ALA A 83 -10.62 12.85 22.12
C ALA A 83 -10.27 13.25 20.68
N ALA A 84 -9.03 13.70 20.45
CA ALA A 84 -8.49 13.96 19.12
C ALA A 84 -8.41 12.69 18.26
N ALA A 85 -8.00 11.56 18.86
CA ALA A 85 -7.96 10.25 18.20
C ALA A 85 -9.36 9.80 17.76
N GLU A 86 -10.36 9.92 18.65
CA GLU A 86 -11.76 9.62 18.37
C GLU A 86 -12.32 10.45 17.19
N GLU A 87 -11.96 11.73 17.12
CA GLU A 87 -12.40 12.64 16.05
C GLU A 87 -11.75 12.26 14.71
N ALA A 88 -10.44 12.03 14.69
CA ALA A 88 -9.70 11.55 13.53
C ALA A 88 -10.23 10.20 13.05
N TYR A 89 -10.51 9.27 13.97
CA TYR A 89 -11.11 7.97 13.67
C TYR A 89 -12.49 8.10 13.04
N LYS A 90 -13.37 8.96 13.56
CA LYS A 90 -14.70 9.21 12.95
C LYS A 90 -14.58 9.70 11.51
N ALA A 91 -13.61 10.58 11.24
CA ALA A 91 -13.34 11.05 9.89
C ALA A 91 -12.79 9.94 8.98
N ALA A 92 -11.83 9.14 9.46
CA ALA A 92 -11.25 8.00 8.73
C ALA A 92 -12.30 6.92 8.43
N ARG A 93 -13.10 6.53 9.43
CA ARG A 93 -14.20 5.58 9.31
C ARG A 93 -15.20 6.02 8.24
N ARG A 94 -15.57 7.30 8.23
CA ARG A 94 -16.44 7.87 7.20
C ARG A 94 -15.81 7.75 5.81
N ALA A 95 -14.51 8.04 5.68
CA ALA A 95 -13.80 7.96 4.40
C ALA A 95 -13.85 6.54 3.82
N ILE A 96 -13.55 5.52 4.65
CA ILE A 96 -13.60 4.11 4.25
C ILE A 96 -15.02 3.72 3.82
N LEU A 97 -16.06 4.14 4.56
CA LEU A 97 -17.45 3.83 4.23
C LEU A 97 -17.92 4.49 2.92
N ILE A 98 -17.48 5.72 2.64
CA ILE A 98 -17.87 6.44 1.42
C ILE A 98 -17.17 5.83 0.20
N CYS A 99 -15.84 5.70 0.24
CA CYS A 99 -15.05 5.17 -0.87
C CYS A 99 -15.28 3.66 -1.07
N GLY A 100 -15.47 2.90 0.01
CA GLY A 100 -15.70 1.45 -0.02
C GLY A 100 -17.14 1.03 -0.35
N ARG A 101 -18.09 1.95 -0.53
CA ARG A 101 -19.52 1.64 -0.75
C ARG A 101 -19.76 0.70 -1.94
N GLN A 102 -18.98 0.86 -3.00
CA GLN A 102 -19.08 0.05 -4.22
C GLN A 102 -18.19 -1.21 -4.17
N GLY A 103 -17.32 -1.33 -3.16
CA GLY A 103 -16.22 -2.28 -3.12
C GLY A 103 -14.95 -1.71 -3.74
N PHE A 104 -13.80 -2.23 -3.30
CA PHE A 104 -12.49 -1.90 -3.86
C PHE A 104 -12.13 -2.89 -4.99
N ALA A 105 -11.55 -2.37 -6.08
CA ALA A 105 -11.13 -3.18 -7.22
C ALA A 105 -9.82 -3.92 -6.92
N LEU A 106 -9.89 -4.99 -6.15
CA LEU A 106 -8.73 -5.76 -5.70
C LEU A 106 -8.60 -7.08 -6.50
N PRO A 107 -7.36 -7.56 -6.76
CA PRO A 107 -7.17 -8.79 -7.53
C PRO A 107 -7.67 -10.02 -6.75
N ALA A 108 -8.60 -10.77 -7.32
CA ALA A 108 -9.28 -11.86 -6.62
C ALA A 108 -8.32 -13.01 -6.23
N GLU A 109 -7.31 -13.26 -7.06
CA GLU A 109 -6.24 -14.22 -6.82
C GLU A 109 -5.40 -13.92 -5.58
N GLN A 110 -5.41 -12.67 -5.10
CA GLN A 110 -4.64 -12.20 -3.94
C GLN A 110 -5.48 -12.04 -2.68
N TYR A 111 -6.70 -12.59 -2.63
CA TYR A 111 -7.65 -12.38 -1.52
C TYR A 111 -7.04 -12.52 -0.12
N GLU A 112 -6.22 -13.53 0.12
CA GLU A 112 -5.61 -13.73 1.45
C GLU A 112 -4.64 -12.61 1.85
N ALA A 113 -4.06 -11.92 0.87
CA ALA A 113 -3.16 -10.78 1.11
C ALA A 113 -3.92 -9.50 1.49
N TRP A 114 -5.21 -9.38 1.16
CA TRP A 114 -5.96 -8.13 1.33
C TRP A 114 -7.29 -8.25 2.08
N ARG A 115 -7.73 -9.44 2.45
CA ARG A 115 -8.97 -9.65 3.22
C ARG A 115 -8.99 -8.93 4.58
N ASN A 116 -7.82 -8.67 5.17
CA ASN A 116 -7.64 -7.98 6.44
C ASN A 116 -6.66 -6.84 6.24
N ILE A 117 -7.10 -5.62 6.49
CA ILE A 117 -6.38 -4.41 6.10
C ILE A 117 -6.14 -3.59 7.35
N ARG A 118 -4.96 -3.00 7.46
CA ARG A 118 -4.66 -1.96 8.43
C ARG A 118 -4.24 -0.73 7.66
N LEU A 119 -4.96 0.37 7.87
CA LEU A 119 -4.70 1.60 7.16
C LEU A 119 -4.49 2.77 8.13
N THR A 120 -3.34 3.41 8.02
CA THR A 120 -2.98 4.60 8.78
C THR A 120 -3.42 5.87 8.05
N PHE A 121 -4.24 6.67 8.73
CA PHE A 121 -4.64 8.01 8.33
C PHE A 121 -3.77 9.00 9.09
N ASP A 122 -2.74 9.53 8.43
CA ASP A 122 -1.88 10.60 8.96
C ASP A 122 -2.13 11.89 8.18
N PRO A 123 -2.66 12.96 8.79
CA PRO A 123 -2.92 14.22 8.10
C PRO A 123 -1.64 14.91 7.59
N ARG A 124 -0.47 14.57 8.15
CA ARG A 124 0.83 15.15 7.80
C ARG A 124 1.45 14.51 6.56
N ASN A 125 1.14 13.24 6.31
CA ASN A 125 1.84 12.42 5.33
C ASN A 125 0.93 11.74 4.31
N MET A 126 -0.38 11.65 4.57
CA MET A 126 -1.33 10.69 4.00
C MET A 126 -0.81 9.88 2.80
N VAL A 127 0.00 8.86 3.13
CA VAL A 127 0.35 7.74 2.26
C VAL A 127 -0.49 6.59 2.75
N VAL A 128 -1.31 6.02 1.87
CA VAL A 128 -1.94 4.73 2.15
C VAL A 128 -0.78 3.74 2.21
N SER A 129 -0.52 3.04 3.33
CA SER A 129 0.57 2.02 3.47
C SER A 129 0.09 0.59 3.41
#